data_AF-A0A959UXK1-F1
#
_entry.id   AF-A0A959UXK1-F1
#
_cell.length_a   1.000
_cell.length_b   1.000
_cell.length_c   1.000
_cell.angle_alpha   90.00
_cell.angle_beta   90.00
_cell.angle_gamma   90.00
#
_symmetry.space_group_name_H-M   'P 1'
#
loop_
_entity.id
_entity.type
_entity.pdbx_description
1 polymer ?
#
loop_
_entity_poly.entity_id
_entity_poly.type
_entity_poly.pdbx_seq_one_letter_code
_entity_poly.pdbx_strand_id
1 'polypeptide(L)'
;MRRALEPVATQERVLKDLVAKGASTEFGREHKLAQVRGHADLVDAVPLRDYEGLKPWIDRLVAGERDVLWPGAPLYLCKTSGTTSGAKYIPITRDSLPNHIDGARRALLAHIARTGRAEFVDGKMIFLQGSPVLDTSGAVPTGR
;
A
#
# COMPACT_ATOMS: atom_id res chain seq x y z
N MET A 1 -3.32 14.91 -14.08
CA MET A 1 -4.67 15.45 -13.82
C MET A 1 -5.80 14.60 -14.39
N ARG A 2 -5.67 13.96 -15.57
CA ARG A 2 -6.77 13.17 -16.20
C ARG A 2 -7.46 12.14 -15.31
N ARG A 3 -6.73 11.41 -14.45
CA ARG A 3 -7.31 10.44 -13.48
C ARG A 3 -8.24 11.09 -12.44
N ALA A 4 -8.02 12.36 -12.10
CA ALA A 4 -8.85 13.07 -11.13
C ALA A 4 -10.14 13.64 -11.76
N LEU A 5 -10.18 13.75 -13.10
CA LEU A 5 -11.36 14.23 -13.84
C LEU A 5 -12.38 13.11 -14.03
N GLU A 6 -11.93 11.85 -14.05
CA GLU A 6 -12.77 10.65 -14.19
C GLU A 6 -12.60 9.73 -12.96
N PRO A 7 -13.04 10.14 -11.76
CA PRO A 7 -12.72 9.46 -10.52
C PRO A 7 -13.32 8.05 -10.45
N VAL A 8 -14.58 7.88 -10.85
CA VAL A 8 -15.30 6.59 -10.80
C VAL A 8 -14.64 5.56 -11.72
N ALA A 9 -14.51 5.87 -13.01
CA ALA A 9 -13.85 5.00 -13.98
C ALA A 9 -12.37 4.71 -13.63
N THR A 10 -11.70 5.65 -12.96
CA THR A 10 -10.35 5.41 -12.43
C THR A 10 -10.36 4.39 -11.30
N GLN A 11 -11.24 4.53 -10.31
CA GLN A 11 -11.36 3.58 -9.19
C GLN A 11 -11.74 2.19 -9.67
N GLU A 12 -12.68 2.06 -10.60
CA GLU A 12 -13.09 0.75 -11.16
C GLU A 12 -11.93 0.02 -11.84
N ARG A 13 -11.12 0.75 -12.62
CA ARG A 13 -9.92 0.19 -13.23
C ARG A 13 -8.87 -0.22 -12.21
N VAL A 14 -8.61 0.63 -11.20
CA VAL A 14 -7.68 0.28 -10.12
C VAL A 14 -8.16 -0.98 -9.40
N LEU A 15 -9.46 -1.05 -9.06
CA LEU A 15 -10.05 -2.22 -8.43
C LEU A 15 -9.82 -3.47 -9.29
N LYS A 16 -10.16 -3.41 -10.58
CA LYS A 16 -9.98 -4.53 -11.52
C LYS A 16 -8.54 -5.01 -11.58
N ASP A 17 -7.58 -4.08 -11.66
CA ASP A 17 -6.16 -4.40 -11.71
C ASP A 17 -5.68 -5.06 -10.40
N LEU A 18 -6.11 -4.54 -9.25
CA LEU A 18 -5.74 -5.06 -7.94
C LEU A 18 -6.31 -6.46 -7.69
N VAL A 19 -7.60 -6.69 -7.96
CA VAL A 19 -8.24 -8.00 -7.75
C VAL A 19 -7.68 -9.04 -8.71
N ALA A 20 -7.44 -8.67 -9.97
CA ALA A 20 -6.85 -9.60 -10.95
C ALA A 20 -5.43 -10.02 -10.54
N LYS A 21 -4.61 -9.06 -10.09
CA LYS A 21 -3.24 -9.34 -9.65
C LYS A 21 -3.20 -10.12 -8.33
N GLY A 22 -4.10 -9.81 -7.40
CA GLY A 22 -4.20 -10.49 -6.11
C GLY A 22 -4.90 -11.84 -6.16
N ALA A 23 -5.60 -12.19 -7.24
CA ALA A 23 -6.47 -13.38 -7.29
C ALA A 23 -5.77 -14.71 -6.98
N SER A 24 -4.49 -14.84 -7.33
CA SER A 24 -3.71 -16.05 -7.12
C SER A 24 -2.95 -16.09 -5.79
N THR A 25 -3.12 -15.09 -4.92
CA THR A 25 -2.53 -15.13 -3.58
C THR A 25 -3.38 -16.01 -2.67
N GLU A 26 -2.85 -16.36 -1.51
CA GLU A 26 -3.62 -17.08 -0.50
C GLU A 26 -4.88 -16.31 -0.08
N PHE A 27 -4.72 -15.03 0.24
CA PHE A 27 -5.84 -14.14 0.54
C PHE A 27 -6.83 -14.05 -0.64
N GLY A 28 -6.30 -14.01 -1.87
CA GLY A 28 -7.09 -13.97 -3.09
C GLY A 28 -7.96 -15.20 -3.30
N ARG A 29 -7.41 -16.39 -3.03
CA ARG A 29 -8.14 -17.66 -3.09
C ARG A 29 -9.19 -17.75 -1.99
N GLU A 30 -8.83 -17.43 -0.76
CA GLU A 30 -9.71 -17.49 0.40
C GLU A 30 -10.94 -16.58 0.25
N HIS A 31 -10.76 -15.42 -0.37
CA HIS A 31 -11.84 -14.45 -0.61
C HIS A 31 -12.36 -14.47 -2.05
N LYS A 32 -12.01 -15.49 -2.83
CA LYS A 32 -12.51 -15.68 -4.19
C LYS A 32 -12.36 -14.42 -5.08
N LEU A 33 -11.25 -13.68 -4.96
CA LEU A 33 -11.03 -12.43 -5.69
C LEU A 33 -11.10 -12.59 -7.22
N ALA A 34 -10.86 -13.78 -7.75
CA ALA A 34 -11.06 -14.10 -9.17
C ALA A 34 -12.52 -13.90 -9.66
N GLN A 35 -13.49 -13.94 -8.75
CA GLN A 35 -14.92 -13.77 -9.01
C GLN A 35 -15.38 -12.31 -8.88
N VAL A 36 -14.56 -11.43 -8.29
CA VAL A 36 -14.89 -10.02 -8.09
C VAL A 36 -14.88 -9.29 -9.44
N ARG A 37 -16.02 -8.76 -9.87
CA ARG A 37 -16.18 -7.98 -11.11
C ARG A 37 -16.39 -6.49 -10.85
N GLY A 38 -16.81 -6.12 -9.64
CA GLY A 38 -17.02 -4.73 -9.26
C GLY A 38 -17.00 -4.52 -7.75
N HIS A 39 -17.35 -3.30 -7.34
CA HIS A 39 -17.34 -2.90 -5.94
C HIS A 39 -18.27 -3.73 -5.06
N ALA A 40 -19.47 -4.04 -5.53
CA ALA A 40 -20.44 -4.86 -4.77
C ALA A 40 -19.85 -6.24 -4.45
N ASP A 41 -19.33 -6.94 -5.46
CA ASP A 41 -18.69 -8.25 -5.26
C ASP A 41 -17.49 -8.18 -4.31
N LEU A 42 -16.72 -7.08 -4.32
CA LEU A 42 -15.60 -6.89 -3.40
C LEU A 42 -16.10 -6.79 -1.95
N VAL A 43 -17.15 -6.02 -1.71
CA VAL A 43 -17.75 -5.84 -0.38
C VAL A 43 -18.27 -7.17 0.16
N ASP A 44 -18.88 -7.99 -0.71
CA ASP A 44 -19.36 -9.32 -0.33
C ASP A 44 -18.22 -10.31 -0.08
N ALA A 45 -17.15 -10.24 -0.88
CA ALA A 45 -16.01 -11.15 -0.81
C ALA A 45 -15.06 -10.85 0.36
N VAL A 46 -14.83 -9.57 0.66
CA VAL A 46 -13.80 -9.10 1.60
C VAL A 46 -14.47 -8.25 2.68
N PRO A 47 -14.78 -8.82 3.86
CA PRO A 47 -15.36 -8.05 4.95
C PRO A 47 -14.38 -6.99 5.45
N LEU A 48 -14.92 -5.87 5.97
CA LEU A 48 -14.14 -4.82 6.60
C LEU A 48 -13.42 -5.38 7.84
N ARG A 49 -12.11 -5.11 7.96
CA ARG A 49 -11.27 -5.58 9.07
C ARG A 49 -10.36 -4.48 9.57
N ASP A 50 -9.99 -4.58 10.84
CA ASP A 50 -8.86 -3.84 11.38
C ASP A 50 -7.55 -4.60 11.15
N TYR A 51 -6.46 -4.12 11.75
CA TYR A 51 -5.16 -4.77 11.64
C TYR A 51 -5.14 -6.17 12.26
N GLU A 52 -5.81 -6.37 13.40
CA GLU A 52 -5.86 -7.66 14.08
C GLU A 52 -6.57 -8.70 13.22
N GLY A 53 -7.64 -8.29 12.51
CA GLY A 53 -8.31 -9.12 11.52
C GLY A 53 -7.42 -9.54 10.34
N LEU A 54 -6.36 -8.77 10.02
CA LEU A 54 -5.39 -9.11 8.96
C LEU A 54 -4.12 -9.79 9.50
N LYS A 55 -3.92 -9.78 10.82
CA LYS A 55 -2.71 -10.27 11.48
C LYS A 55 -2.32 -11.69 11.09
N PRO A 56 -3.23 -12.67 10.91
CA PRO A 56 -2.85 -14.03 10.52
C PRO A 56 -2.04 -14.11 9.21
N TRP A 57 -2.40 -13.32 8.19
CA TRP A 57 -1.64 -13.27 6.94
C TRP A 57 -0.37 -12.43 7.07
N ILE A 58 -0.40 -11.37 7.90
CA ILE A 58 0.79 -10.55 8.14
C ILE A 58 1.87 -11.33 8.88
N ASP A 59 1.51 -12.14 9.88
CA ASP A 59 2.45 -12.99 10.61
C ASP A 59 3.12 -14.00 9.67
N ARG A 60 2.37 -14.54 8.70
CA ARG A 60 2.91 -15.41 7.64
C ARG A 60 3.92 -14.67 6.75
N LEU A 61 3.63 -13.43 6.37
CA LEU A 61 4.58 -12.59 5.65
C LEU A 61 5.85 -12.30 6.49
N VAL A 62 5.69 -12.00 7.78
CA VAL A 62 6.83 -11.79 8.72
C VAL A 62 7.70 -13.04 8.80
N ALA A 63 7.09 -14.23 8.76
CA ALA A 63 7.80 -15.51 8.71
C ALA A 63 8.46 -15.82 7.35
N GLY A 64 8.29 -14.95 6.35
CA GLY A 64 8.91 -15.08 5.01
C GLY A 64 8.07 -15.83 3.99
N GLU A 65 6.81 -16.14 4.31
CA GLU A 65 5.92 -16.77 3.34
C GLU A 65 5.58 -15.82 2.19
N ARG A 66 5.54 -16.38 0.97
CA ARG A 66 5.33 -15.64 -0.28
C ARG A 66 3.90 -15.81 -0.75
N ASP A 67 3.43 -14.87 -1.56
CA ASP A 67 2.13 -14.96 -2.23
C ASP A 67 0.93 -15.03 -1.26
N VAL A 68 1.08 -14.42 -0.06
CA VAL A 68 0.04 -14.44 0.98
C VAL A 68 -1.00 -13.34 0.77
N LEU A 69 -0.65 -12.06 1.02
CA LEU A 69 -1.54 -10.90 0.78
C LEU A 69 -1.38 -10.31 -0.61
N TRP A 70 -0.19 -10.43 -1.19
CA TRP A 70 0.17 -9.87 -2.50
C TRP A 70 1.16 -10.82 -3.20
N PRO A 71 1.21 -10.86 -4.53
CA PRO A 71 2.16 -11.73 -5.23
C PRO A 71 3.61 -11.44 -4.84
N GLY A 72 4.38 -12.52 -4.63
CA GLY A 72 5.75 -12.50 -4.17
C GLY A 72 5.90 -12.20 -2.67
N ALA A 73 7.05 -11.62 -2.30
CA ALA A 73 7.32 -11.14 -0.95
C ALA A 73 7.40 -9.60 -0.95
N PRO A 74 7.04 -8.93 0.15
CA PRO A 74 7.35 -7.52 0.32
C PRO A 74 8.86 -7.27 0.28
N LEU A 75 9.25 -6.07 -0.14
CA LEU A 75 10.65 -5.63 -0.11
C LEU A 75 11.14 -5.48 1.34
N TYR A 76 10.28 -4.92 2.19
CA TYR A 76 10.47 -4.82 3.62
C TYR A 76 9.11 -4.58 4.30
N LEU A 77 9.06 -4.72 5.62
CA LEU A 77 7.91 -4.36 6.44
C LEU A 77 8.18 -3.01 7.13
N CYS A 78 7.34 -2.02 6.86
CA CYS A 78 7.34 -0.77 7.61
C CYS A 78 6.70 -1.03 8.99
N LYS A 79 7.48 -0.78 10.03
CA LYS A 79 7.07 -0.90 11.43
C LYS A 79 6.49 0.44 11.87
N THR A 80 5.17 0.46 12.05
CA THR A 80 4.53 1.64 12.66
C THR A 80 4.69 1.58 14.18
N SER A 81 4.81 2.75 14.81
CA SER A 81 4.77 2.88 16.27
C SER A 81 3.34 2.64 16.76
N GLY A 82 2.92 1.37 16.82
CA GLY A 82 1.64 0.97 17.39
C GLY A 82 1.64 1.12 18.91
N THR A 83 0.64 1.84 19.42
CA THR A 83 0.25 1.90 20.84
C THR A 83 -0.32 0.56 21.33
N THR A 84 -0.22 0.29 22.63
CA THR A 84 -0.88 -0.76 23.45
C THR A 84 -0.87 -2.23 23.00
N SER A 85 -1.04 -2.57 21.72
CA SER A 85 -1.10 -3.95 21.19
C SER A 85 0.16 -4.41 20.45
N GLY A 86 1.24 -3.62 20.49
CA GLY A 86 2.52 -3.95 19.87
C GLY A 86 2.72 -3.31 18.50
N ALA A 87 3.82 -3.67 17.84
CA ALA A 87 4.19 -3.07 16.57
C ALA A 87 3.36 -3.65 15.42
N LYS A 88 2.83 -2.78 14.55
CA LYS A 88 2.16 -3.19 13.31
C LYS A 88 3.16 -3.19 12.16
N TYR A 89 3.08 -4.22 11.33
CA TYR A 89 3.93 -4.43 10.17
C TYR A 89 3.12 -4.21 8.89
N ILE A 90 3.48 -3.17 8.14
CA ILE A 90 2.83 -2.81 6.89
C ILE A 90 3.74 -3.21 5.73
N PRO A 91 3.33 -4.14 4.85
CA PRO A 91 4.18 -4.60 3.77
C PRO A 91 4.40 -3.52 2.70
N ILE A 92 5.66 -3.22 2.42
CA ILE A 92 6.07 -2.35 1.31
C ILE A 92 6.47 -3.23 0.14
N THR A 93 5.75 -3.12 -0.98
CA THR A 93 5.97 -3.95 -2.17
C THR A 93 6.63 -3.15 -3.27
N ARG A 94 7.19 -3.85 -4.27
CA ARG A 94 7.72 -3.20 -5.46
C ARG A 94 6.65 -2.41 -6.21
N ASP A 95 5.41 -2.88 -6.17
CA ASP A 95 4.26 -2.23 -6.83
C ASP A 95 3.75 -1.00 -6.08
N SER A 96 3.89 -0.97 -4.75
CA SER A 96 3.46 0.18 -3.95
C SER A 96 4.45 1.34 -4.05
N LEU A 97 5.74 1.07 -4.26
CA LEU A 97 6.82 2.07 -4.23
C LEU A 97 6.57 3.29 -5.16
N PRO A 98 6.18 3.11 -6.44
CA PRO A 98 5.86 4.24 -7.30
C PRO A 98 4.73 5.13 -6.77
N ASN A 99 3.75 4.57 -6.05
CA ASN A 99 2.62 5.33 -5.51
C ASN A 99 3.05 6.34 -4.44
N HIS A 100 4.07 6.02 -3.63
CA HIS A 100 4.60 6.94 -2.63
C HIS A 100 5.27 8.16 -3.27
N ILE A 101 6.09 7.92 -4.30
CA ILE A 101 6.82 8.96 -5.03
C ILE A 101 5.85 9.80 -5.87
N ASP A 102 4.98 9.13 -6.63
CA ASP A 102 4.02 9.80 -7.50
C ASP A 102 2.97 10.58 -6.71
N GLY A 103 2.53 10.05 -5.56
CA GLY A 103 1.62 10.73 -4.66
C GLY A 103 2.20 12.05 -4.15
N ALA A 104 3.41 12.00 -3.57
CA ALA A 104 4.11 13.19 -3.08
C ALA A 104 4.34 14.22 -4.20
N ARG A 105 4.87 13.78 -5.35
CA ARG A 105 5.09 14.64 -6.52
C ARG A 105 3.80 15.29 -7.01
N ARG A 106 2.70 14.53 -7.11
CA ARG A 106 1.41 15.04 -7.57
C ARG A 106 0.82 16.04 -6.60
N ALA A 107 0.97 15.85 -5.29
CA ALA A 107 0.48 16.79 -4.29
C ALA A 107 1.13 18.16 -4.46
N LEU A 108 2.46 18.21 -4.62
CA LEU A 108 3.21 19.45 -4.85
C LEU A 108 2.78 20.12 -6.16
N LEU A 109 2.73 19.37 -7.26
CA LEU A 109 2.33 19.91 -8.57
C LEU A 109 0.88 20.41 -8.59
N ALA A 110 -0.03 19.72 -7.89
CA ALA A 110 -1.42 20.16 -7.75
C ALA A 110 -1.53 21.46 -6.95
N HIS A 111 -0.70 21.65 -5.91
CA HIS A 111 -0.64 22.92 -5.18
C HIS A 111 -0.22 24.07 -6.08
N ILE A 112 0.85 23.90 -6.84
CA ILE A 112 1.35 24.91 -7.78
C ILE A 112 0.28 25.22 -8.83
N ALA A 113 -0.29 24.20 -9.47
CA ALA A 113 -1.31 24.38 -10.50
C ALA A 113 -2.57 25.11 -9.98
N ARG A 114 -2.94 24.90 -8.71
CA ARG A 114 -4.13 25.52 -8.11
C ARG A 114 -3.88 26.94 -7.60
N THR A 115 -2.67 27.23 -7.10
CA THR A 115 -2.39 28.48 -6.38
C THR A 115 -1.48 29.43 -7.15
N GLY A 116 -0.80 28.96 -8.19
CA GLY A 116 0.27 29.71 -8.89
C GLY A 116 1.56 29.84 -8.08
N ARG A 117 1.57 29.45 -6.80
CA ARG A 117 2.71 29.60 -5.90
C ARG A 117 3.68 28.44 -6.07
N ALA A 118 4.89 28.76 -6.51
CA ALA A 118 5.98 27.81 -6.72
C ALA A 118 7.24 28.19 -5.94
N GLU A 119 7.24 29.31 -5.20
CA GLU A 119 8.44 29.85 -4.55
C GLU A 119 9.05 28.88 -3.52
N PHE A 120 8.23 27.97 -2.97
CA PHE A 120 8.69 26.92 -2.06
C PHE A 120 9.63 25.90 -2.71
N VAL A 121 9.60 25.73 -4.04
CA VAL A 121 10.51 24.80 -4.73
C VAL A 121 11.92 25.37 -4.90
N ASP A 122 12.05 26.70 -4.89
CA ASP A 122 13.34 27.40 -5.00
C ASP A 122 14.01 27.59 -3.63
N GLY A 123 13.30 27.26 -2.54
CA GLY A 123 13.80 27.32 -1.18
C GLY A 123 14.64 26.10 -0.77
N LYS A 124 15.31 26.21 0.38
CA LYS A 124 15.96 25.05 1.02
C LYS A 124 14.90 24.13 1.61
N MET A 125 14.95 22.85 1.25
CA MET A 125 14.07 21.82 1.82
C MET A 125 14.82 21.03 2.90
N ILE A 126 14.25 20.98 4.10
CA ILE A 126 14.71 20.09 5.17
C ILE A 126 13.75 18.90 5.23
N PHE A 127 14.30 17.70 5.09
CA PHE A 127 13.54 16.46 5.26
C PHE A 127 13.85 15.87 6.64
N LEU A 128 12.83 15.84 7.50
CA LEU A 128 12.88 15.16 8.78
C LEU A 128 12.30 13.76 8.60
N GLN A 129 13.19 12.78 8.42
CA GLN A 129 12.81 11.39 8.20
C GLN A 129 13.39 10.49 9.28
N GLY A 130 12.73 9.35 9.50
CA GLY A 130 13.26 8.28 10.34
C GLY A 130 14.52 7.67 9.73
N SER A 131 15.20 6.82 10.49
CA SER A 131 16.36 6.07 9.98
C SER A 131 15.94 5.20 8.79
N PRO A 132 16.60 5.30 7.63
CA PRO A 132 16.33 4.45 6.48
C PRO A 132 16.97 3.06 6.61
N VAL A 133 17.69 2.80 7.71
CA VAL A 133 18.38 1.53 7.93
C VAL A 133 17.36 0.44 8.21
N LEU A 134 17.41 -0.61 7.41
CA LEU A 134 16.61 -1.80 7.61
C LEU A 134 17.30 -2.75 8.59
N ASP A 135 16.50 -3.33 9.49
CA ASP A 135 16.87 -4.51 10.26
C ASP A 135 16.62 -5.75 9.38
N THR A 136 17.69 -6.49 9.11
CA THR A 136 17.69 -7.69 8.26
C THR A 136 17.81 -8.98 9.05
N SER A 137 17.56 -8.96 10.37
CA SER A 137 17.64 -10.15 11.23
C SER A 137 16.49 -11.15 11.00
N GLY A 138 15.34 -10.67 10.52
CA GLY A 138 14.17 -11.50 10.21
C GLY A 138 14.16 -12.05 8.77
N ALA A 139 13.18 -12.91 8.48
CA ALA A 139 12.98 -13.48 7.14
C ALA A 139 12.64 -12.41 6.08
N VAL A 140 11.98 -11.33 6.51
CA VAL A 140 11.75 -10.13 5.71
C VAL A 140 12.38 -8.93 6.43
N PRO A 141 13.14 -8.06 5.74
CA PRO A 141 13.70 -6.87 6.35
C PRO A 141 12.61 -5.98 6.96
N THR A 142 12.92 -5.27 8.04
CA THR A 142 11.98 -4.34 8.69
C THR A 142 12.60 -2.95 8.84
N GLY A 143 11.79 -1.90 8.67
CA GLY A 143 12.25 -0.51 8.69
C GLY A 143 11.20 0.46 9.22
N ARG A 144 11.53 1.75 9.32
CA ARG A 144 10.59 2.82 9.69
C ARG A 144 10.35 3.78 8.54
#